data_AF-D9Q1H1-F1
#
_entry.id   AF-D9Q1H1-F1
#
_cell.length_a   1.000
_cell.length_b   1.000
_cell.length_c   1.000
_cell.angle_alpha   90.00
_cell.angle_beta   90.00
_cell.angle_gamma   90.00
#
_symmetry.space_group_name_H-M   'P 1'
#
loop_
_entity.id
_entity.type
_entity.pdbx_description
1 polymer ?
#
loop_
_entity_poly.entity_id
_entity_poly.type
_entity_poly.pdbx_seq_one_letter_code
_entity_poly.pdbx_strand_id
1 'polypeptide(L)'
;MLERGLRRAALGLLADLEVYFRETVGRGFVQYLMEDPVRAYRLAASRYPESLVRAALRAALRLGLGASSADVELAVEMLSTGIPSKFLALLNRAAQ
;
A
#
# COMPACT_ATOMS: atom_id res chain seq x y z
N MET A 1 -19.07 -1.10 16.80
CA MET A 1 -19.19 0.11 15.95
C MET A 1 -17.84 0.65 15.50
N LEU A 2 -16.84 0.70 16.39
CA LEU A 2 -15.49 1.20 16.11
C LEU A 2 -14.80 0.52 14.91
N GLU A 3 -14.86 -0.82 14.82
CA GLU A 3 -14.26 -1.59 13.72
C GLU A 3 -14.79 -1.18 12.34
N ARG A 4 -16.11 -0.95 12.22
CA ARG A 4 -16.73 -0.48 10.96
C ARG A 4 -16.29 0.95 10.60
N GLY A 5 -16.09 1.80 11.61
CA GLY A 5 -15.56 3.16 11.42
C GLY A 5 -14.11 3.15 10.89
N LEU A 6 -13.25 2.32 11.50
CA LEU A 6 -11.85 2.14 11.08
C LEU A 6 -11.74 1.58 9.66
N ARG A 7 -12.55 0.57 9.31
CA ARG A 7 -12.60 0.04 7.94
C ARG A 7 -12.99 1.09 6.91
N ARG A 8 -14.00 1.91 7.21
CA ARG A 8 -14.41 3.01 6.32
C ARG A 8 -13.32 4.06 6.14
N ALA A 9 -12.63 4.42 7.22
CA ALA A 9 -11.51 5.37 7.15
C ALA A 9 -10.36 4.84 6.27
N ALA A 10 -10.00 3.55 6.41
CA ALA A 10 -8.97 2.93 5.58
C ALA A 10 -9.37 2.86 4.09
N LEU A 11 -10.64 2.54 3.79
CA LEU A 11 -11.17 2.57 2.43
C LEU A 11 -11.20 4.00 1.86
N GLY A 12 -11.55 4.99 2.68
CA GLY A 12 -11.51 6.40 2.30
C GLY A 12 -10.10 6.87 1.94
N LEU A 13 -9.10 6.45 2.70
CA LEU A 13 -7.68 6.74 2.39
C LEU A 13 -7.25 6.14 1.05
N LEU A 14 -7.59 4.88 0.78
CA LEU A 14 -7.26 4.25 -0.50
C LEU A 14 -7.98 4.93 -1.67
N ALA A 15 -9.24 5.33 -1.47
CA ALA A 15 -10.00 6.06 -2.48
C ALA A 15 -9.41 7.45 -2.76
N ASP A 16 -8.97 8.18 -1.73
CA ASP A 16 -8.31 9.47 -1.91
C ASP A 16 -6.96 9.31 -2.62
N LEU A 17 -6.15 8.33 -2.23
CA LEU A 17 -4.91 8.00 -2.94
C LEU A 17 -5.17 7.67 -4.41
N GLU A 18 -6.24 6.93 -4.72
CA GLU A 18 -6.63 6.65 -6.11
C GLU A 18 -6.94 7.92 -6.91
N VAL A 19 -7.63 8.90 -6.32
CA VAL A 19 -7.92 10.19 -6.97
C VAL A 19 -6.62 10.99 -7.13
N TYR A 20 -5.87 11.14 -6.03
CA TYR A 20 -4.62 11.90 -6.00
C TYR A 20 -3.61 11.41 -7.04
N PHE A 21 -3.47 10.09 -7.21
CA PHE A 21 -2.56 9.52 -8.19
C PHE A 21 -3.04 9.76 -9.63
N ARG A 22 -4.35 9.66 -9.90
CA ARG A 22 -4.89 9.97 -11.23
C ARG A 22 -4.62 11.41 -11.61
N GLU A 23 -4.77 12.33 -10.66
CA GLU A 23 -4.53 13.76 -10.88
C GLU A 23 -3.03 14.08 -11.03
N THR A 24 -2.15 13.37 -10.31
CA THR A 24 -0.71 13.69 -10.26
C THR A 24 0.11 12.99 -11.33
N VAL A 25 -0.19 11.72 -11.63
CA VAL A 25 0.61 10.88 -12.54
C VAL A 25 -0.21 10.23 -13.66
N GLY A 26 -1.50 10.58 -13.77
CA GLY A 26 -2.40 10.09 -14.82
C GLY A 26 -2.84 8.63 -14.68
N ARG A 27 -2.54 7.99 -13.54
CA ARG A 27 -2.82 6.56 -13.27
C ARG A 27 -3.35 6.35 -11.87
N GLY A 28 -4.08 5.27 -11.62
CA GLY A 28 -4.56 4.93 -10.28
C GLY A 28 -3.43 4.58 -9.31
N PHE A 29 -3.65 4.75 -8.01
CA PHE A 29 -2.67 4.41 -6.96
C PHE A 29 -2.24 2.95 -7.05
N VAL A 30 -3.19 2.02 -7.13
CA VAL A 30 -2.89 0.58 -7.20
C VAL A 30 -2.11 0.26 -8.48
N GLN A 31 -2.50 0.84 -9.61
CA GLN A 31 -1.79 0.65 -10.88
C GLN A 31 -0.33 1.13 -10.75
N TYR A 32 -0.12 2.34 -10.25
CA TYR A 32 1.22 2.91 -10.11
C TYR A 32 2.06 2.17 -9.07
N LEU A 33 1.44 1.66 -8.01
CA LEU A 33 2.08 0.82 -6.99
C LEU A 33 2.60 -0.50 -7.57
N MET A 34 1.92 -1.07 -8.58
CA MET A 34 2.39 -2.27 -9.27
C MET A 34 3.52 -1.98 -10.26
N GLU A 35 3.50 -0.81 -10.89
CA GLU A 35 4.51 -0.38 -11.88
C GLU A 35 5.82 0.06 -11.22
N ASP A 36 5.74 0.95 -10.21
CA ASP A 36 6.87 1.49 -9.46
C ASP A 36 6.53 1.59 -7.96
N PRO A 37 6.68 0.47 -7.22
CA PRO A 37 6.26 0.40 -5.82
C PRO A 37 6.93 1.45 -4.93
N VAL A 38 8.21 1.74 -5.17
CA VAL A 38 9.00 2.66 -4.35
C VAL A 38 8.52 4.09 -4.57
N ARG A 39 8.34 4.48 -5.84
CA ARG A 39 7.88 5.83 -6.16
C ARG A 39 6.43 6.04 -5.73
N ALA A 40 5.58 5.02 -5.87
CA ALA A 40 4.21 5.05 -5.34
C ALA A 40 4.20 5.24 -3.82
N TYR A 41 5.02 4.48 -3.08
CA TYR A 41 5.15 4.64 -1.64
C TYR A 41 5.57 6.06 -1.24
N ARG A 42 6.63 6.58 -1.88
CA ARG A 42 7.15 7.93 -1.60
C ARG A 42 6.12 9.02 -1.91
N LEU A 43 5.38 8.88 -3.00
CA LEU A 43 4.35 9.84 -3.40
C LEU A 43 3.12 9.78 -2.47
N ALA A 44 2.73 8.59 -2.01
CA ALA A 44 1.69 8.47 -0.98
C ALA A 44 2.14 9.08 0.36
N ALA A 45 3.40 8.86 0.75
CA ALA A 45 3.99 9.38 1.98
C ALA A 45 4.28 10.88 1.95
N SER A 46 4.29 11.55 0.79
CA SER A 46 4.35 13.01 0.71
C SER A 46 2.99 13.67 0.99
N ARG A 47 1.89 12.94 0.80
CA ARG A 47 0.52 13.41 1.01
C ARG A 47 -0.03 13.07 2.41
N TYR A 48 0.40 11.94 2.97
CA TYR A 48 -0.09 11.38 4.22
C TYR A 48 1.04 10.98 5.17
N PRO A 49 0.80 10.93 6.49
CA PRO A 49 1.77 10.42 7.44
C PRO A 49 2.24 9.01 7.06
N GLU A 50 3.55 8.80 7.11
CA GLU A 50 4.17 7.54 6.70
C GLU A 50 3.61 6.33 7.47
N SER A 51 3.36 6.50 8.76
CA SER A 51 2.74 5.48 9.61
C SER A 51 1.36 5.03 9.10
N LEU A 52 0.58 5.96 8.54
CA LEU A 52 -0.74 5.69 7.97
C LEU A 52 -0.63 4.94 6.65
N VAL A 53 0.29 5.36 5.77
CA VAL A 53 0.56 4.67 4.49
C VAL A 53 1.03 3.23 4.75
N ARG A 54 1.97 3.05 5.68
CA ARG A 54 2.43 1.72 6.10
C ARG A 54 1.28 0.87 6.65
N ALA A 55 0.44 1.42 7.52
CA ALA A 55 -0.71 0.70 8.07
C ALA A 55 -1.70 0.26 6.97
N ALA A 56 -1.98 1.14 6.01
CA ALA A 56 -2.86 0.84 4.88
C ALA A 56 -2.30 -0.28 4.00
N LEU A 57 -1.01 -0.21 3.65
CA LEU A 57 -0.34 -1.27 2.88
C LEU A 57 -0.32 -2.60 3.63
N ARG A 58 0.02 -2.61 4.92
CA ARG A 58 0.00 -3.83 5.74
C ARG A 58 -1.39 -4.45 5.78
N ALA A 59 -2.42 -3.63 5.95
CA ALA A 59 -3.81 -4.08 5.95
C ALA A 59 -4.19 -4.66 4.58
N ALA A 60 -3.86 -3.97 3.49
CA ALA A 60 -4.14 -4.42 2.13
C ALA A 60 -3.43 -5.75 1.79
N LEU A 61 -2.14 -5.88 2.14
CA LEU A 61 -1.38 -7.11 1.89
C LEU A 61 -1.90 -8.29 2.72
N ARG A 62 -2.23 -8.08 4.01
CA ARG A 62 -2.80 -9.14 4.86
C ARG A 62 -4.18 -9.58 4.38
N LEU A 63 -5.07 -8.62 4.13
CA LEU A 63 -6.46 -8.89 3.75
C LEU A 63 -6.57 -9.42 2.31
N GLY A 64 -5.73 -8.91 1.41
CA GLY A 64 -5.77 -9.25 0.00
C GLY A 64 -5.00 -10.53 -0.35
N LEU A 65 -3.88 -10.81 0.33
CA LEU A 65 -2.97 -11.90 -0.06
C LEU A 65 -2.89 -13.03 0.99
N GLY A 66 -3.50 -12.87 2.17
CA GLY A 66 -3.38 -13.84 3.26
C GLY A 66 -1.95 -14.02 3.77
N ALA A 67 -1.05 -13.08 3.46
CA ALA A 67 0.37 -13.18 3.79
C ALA A 67 0.62 -13.12 5.31
N SER A 68 1.68 -13.79 5.76
CA SER A 68 2.04 -13.81 7.17
C SER A 68 2.38 -12.41 7.68
N SER A 69 2.09 -12.16 8.95
CA SER A 69 2.41 -10.89 9.63
C SER A 69 3.87 -10.47 9.45
N ALA A 70 4.78 -11.44 9.57
CA ALA A 70 6.22 -11.19 9.48
C ALA A 70 6.65 -10.81 8.06
N ASP A 71 6.14 -11.53 7.04
CA ASP A 71 6.46 -11.23 5.65
C ASP A 71 5.93 -9.85 5.23
N VAL A 72 4.73 -9.49 5.67
CA VAL A 72 4.11 -8.20 5.38
C VAL A 72 4.89 -7.05 6.04
N GLU A 73 5.29 -7.20 7.30
CA GLU A 73 6.10 -6.19 7.98
C GLU A 73 7.43 -5.98 7.27
N LEU A 74 8.15 -7.07 6.96
CA LEU A 74 9.42 -7.01 6.25
C LEU A 74 9.26 -6.36 4.86
N ALA A 75 8.21 -6.72 4.11
CA ALA A 75 7.98 -6.18 2.79
C ALA A 75 7.70 -4.67 2.81
N VAL A 76 6.87 -4.19 3.75
CA VAL A 76 6.55 -2.77 3.88
C VAL A 76 7.75 -1.98 4.41
N GLU A 77 8.52 -2.54 5.33
CA GLU A 77 9.77 -1.94 5.79
C GLU A 77 10.79 -1.80 4.66
N MET A 78 11.03 -2.87 3.90
CA MET A 78 11.95 -2.82 2.77
C MET A 78 11.49 -1.87 1.67
N LEU A 79 10.18 -1.82 1.40
CA LEU A 79 9.61 -0.85 0.46
C LEU A 79 9.89 0.59 0.92
N SER A 80 9.73 0.86 2.21
CA SER A 80 9.96 2.19 2.78
C SER A 80 11.41 2.67 2.68
N THR A 81 12.36 1.74 2.69
CA THR A 81 13.80 2.03 2.51
C THR A 81 14.21 2.05 1.03
N GLY A 82 13.25 1.89 0.11
CA GLY A 82 13.48 1.97 -1.33
C GLY A 82 13.87 0.64 -1.98
N ILE A 83 13.63 -0.49 -1.31
CA ILE A 83 13.97 -1.82 -1.81
C ILE A 83 12.67 -2.62 -2.06
N PRO A 84 12.20 -2.74 -3.31
CA PRO A 84 10.89 -3.31 -3.60
C PRO A 84 10.85 -4.84 -3.65
N SER A 85 12.00 -5.53 -3.59
CA SER A 85 12.11 -6.96 -3.92
C SER A 85 11.20 -7.86 -3.06
N LYS A 86 11.10 -7.60 -1.75
CA LYS A 86 10.22 -8.37 -0.84
C LYS A 86 8.75 -8.08 -1.07
N PHE A 87 8.41 -6.82 -1.37
CA PHE A 87 7.05 -6.41 -1.71
C PHE A 87 6.59 -7.06 -3.02
N LEU A 88 7.42 -7.03 -4.06
CA LEU A 88 7.13 -7.69 -5.34
C LEU A 88 7.03 -9.22 -5.20
N ALA A 89 7.90 -9.83 -4.38
CA ALA A 89 7.84 -11.26 -4.10
C ALA A 89 6.50 -11.66 -3.43
N LEU A 90 5.95 -10.83 -2.54
CA LEU A 90 4.63 -11.07 -1.95
C LEU A 90 3.52 -11.01 -3.00
N LEU A 91 3.54 -9.99 -3.86
CA LEU A 91 2.53 -9.83 -4.91
C LEU A 91 2.56 -11.00 -5.90
N ASN A 92 3.76 -11.44 -6.31
CA ASN A 92 3.92 -12.54 -7.26
C ASN A 92 3.43 -13.88 -6.69
N ARG A 93 3.60 -14.13 -5.39
CA ARG A 93 3.11 -15.35 -4.73
C ARG A 93 1.58 -15.42 -4.69
N ALA A 94 0.91 -14.27 -4.59
CA ALA A 94 -0.54 -14.20 -4.52
C ALA A 94 -1.23 -14.26 -5.89
N ALA A 95 -0.47 -14.04 -6.98
CA ALA A 95 -0.95 -14.16 -8.36
C ALA A 95 -0.85 -15.60 -8.92
N GLN A 96 -0.30 -16.54 -8.13
CA GLN A 96 -0.21 -17.97 -8.43
C GLN A 96 -1.33 -18.73 -7.71
#